data_AF-A0A371KIQ9-F1
#
_entry.id   AF-A0A371KIQ9-F1
#
_cell.length_a   1.000
_cell.length_b   1.000
_cell.length_c   1.000
_cell.angle_alpha   90.00
_cell.angle_beta   90.00
_cell.angle_gamma   90.00
#
_symmetry.space_group_name_H-M   'P 1'
#
loop_
_entity.id
_entity.type
_entity.pdbx_description
1 polymer ?
#
loop_
_entity_poly.entity_id
_entity_poly.type
_entity_poly.pdbx_seq_one_letter_code
_entity_poly.pdbx_strand_id
1 'polypeptide(L)'
;QYHGAYNDRIRYAVTPRFAVSCSEACLRGVRELADKYDGVRIHTHASENQSEIETVKEDTGMRNIHWLDEVGLTGEDVVLAHCVWTDESEREVLAETGTHVTHCPSSNMKLASGIAPVWDYRDRGINVAIGNDGPPCNNTLDAFTEMRQASL
;
A
#
# COMPACT_ATOMS: atom_id res chain seq x y z
N GLN A 1 10.73 -16.76 -15.29
CA GLN A 1 11.12 -16.42 -16.69
C GLN A 1 11.26 -14.92 -16.93
N TYR A 2 10.31 -14.07 -16.48
CA TYR A 2 10.42 -12.61 -16.70
C TYR A 2 10.95 -11.82 -15.49
N HIS A 3 10.92 -12.38 -14.28
CA HIS A 3 11.57 -11.78 -13.11
C HIS A 3 13.08 -11.68 -13.34
N GLY A 4 13.66 -10.48 -13.18
CA GLY A 4 15.08 -10.19 -13.43
C GLY A 4 15.45 -10.07 -14.91
N ALA A 5 14.49 -10.12 -15.83
CA ALA A 5 14.77 -10.06 -17.27
C ALA A 5 15.12 -8.64 -17.74
N TYR A 6 15.72 -8.56 -18.93
CA TYR A 6 16.08 -7.31 -19.61
C TYR A 6 17.02 -6.41 -18.79
N ASN A 7 18.10 -7.00 -18.24
CA ASN A 7 19.02 -6.33 -17.31
C ASN A 7 18.28 -5.77 -16.09
N ASP A 8 17.46 -6.62 -15.46
CA ASP A 8 16.73 -6.30 -14.22
C ASP A 8 15.71 -5.16 -14.31
N ARG A 9 15.32 -4.76 -15.53
CA ARG A 9 14.26 -3.76 -15.77
C ARG A 9 12.86 -4.31 -15.53
N ILE A 10 12.68 -5.63 -15.56
CA ILE A 10 11.40 -6.28 -15.26
C ILE A 10 11.54 -7.12 -13.99
N ARG A 11 10.75 -6.75 -12.98
CA ARG A 11 10.59 -7.48 -11.72
C ARG A 11 9.13 -7.80 -11.48
N TYR A 12 8.87 -8.75 -10.59
CA TYR A 12 7.52 -9.13 -10.19
C TYR A 12 7.21 -8.55 -8.82
N ALA A 13 5.96 -8.16 -8.66
CA ALA A 13 5.30 -8.04 -7.37
C ALA A 13 4.09 -8.97 -7.35
N VAL A 14 3.80 -9.55 -6.19
CA VAL A 14 2.54 -10.26 -5.94
C VAL A 14 1.53 -9.23 -5.43
N THR A 15 0.34 -9.20 -6.03
CA THR A 15 -0.61 -8.09 -5.82
C THR A 15 -2.00 -8.58 -5.42
N PRO A 16 -2.21 -8.99 -4.15
CA PRO A 16 -3.57 -9.10 -3.63
C PRO A 16 -4.21 -7.71 -3.73
N ARG A 17 -5.50 -7.65 -4.05
CA ARG A 17 -6.13 -6.36 -4.33
C ARG A 17 -6.13 -5.47 -3.08
N PHE A 18 -6.72 -5.96 -1.99
CA PHE A 18 -6.83 -5.34 -0.67
C PHE A 18 -7.48 -6.33 0.31
N ALA A 19 -7.32 -6.11 1.62
CA ALA A 19 -7.69 -7.05 2.67
C ALA A 19 -9.13 -7.57 2.56
N VAL A 20 -10.10 -6.67 2.32
CA VAL A 20 -11.54 -7.01 2.26
C VAL A 20 -11.90 -7.98 1.13
N SER A 21 -11.10 -8.05 0.06
CA SER A 21 -11.40 -8.90 -1.11
C SER A 21 -10.61 -10.21 -1.17
N CYS A 22 -9.76 -10.46 -0.18
CA CYS A 22 -8.87 -11.60 -0.15
C CYS A 22 -9.10 -12.39 1.14
N SER A 23 -9.29 -13.70 1.04
CA SER A 23 -9.31 -14.55 2.22
C SER A 23 -7.95 -14.51 2.94
N GLU A 24 -7.93 -14.82 4.24
CA GLU A 24 -6.68 -14.96 5.00
C GLU A 24 -5.69 -15.91 4.30
N ALA A 25 -6.17 -17.07 3.82
CA ALA A 25 -5.34 -18.03 3.10
C ALA A 25 -4.73 -17.44 1.82
N CYS A 26 -5.44 -16.53 1.13
CA CYS A 26 -4.90 -15.80 -0.01
C CYS A 26 -3.80 -14.84 0.42
N LEU A 27 -4.05 -14.04 1.47
CA LEU A 27 -3.08 -13.05 1.98
C LEU A 27 -1.79 -13.72 2.49
N ARG A 28 -1.90 -14.79 3.29
CA ARG A 28 -0.73 -15.55 3.75
C ARG A 28 -0.02 -16.26 2.59
N GLY A 29 -0.77 -16.79 1.63
CA GLY A 29 -0.22 -17.39 0.42
C GLY A 29 0.56 -16.40 -0.47
N VAL A 30 0.20 -15.11 -0.44
CA VAL A 30 0.97 -14.03 -1.10
C VAL A 30 2.36 -13.91 -0.48
N ARG A 31 2.45 -13.89 0.85
CA ARG A 31 3.74 -13.83 1.57
C ARG A 31 4.59 -15.05 1.24
N GLU A 32 4.02 -16.25 1.37
CA GLU A 32 4.71 -17.50 1.03
C GLU A 32 5.23 -17.51 -0.42
N LEU A 33 4.43 -16.99 -1.35
CA LEU A 33 4.81 -16.92 -2.76
C LEU A 33 5.94 -15.92 -3.01
N ALA A 34 5.91 -14.75 -2.36
CA ALA A 34 6.96 -13.75 -2.45
C ALA A 34 8.28 -14.29 -1.87
N ASP A 35 8.25 -14.92 -0.69
CA ASP A 35 9.44 -15.48 -0.04
C ASP A 35 10.12 -16.60 -0.83
N LYS A 36 9.36 -17.31 -1.66
CA LYS A 36 9.88 -18.39 -2.49
C LYS A 36 10.86 -17.91 -3.57
N TYR A 37 10.82 -16.63 -3.94
CA TYR A 37 11.60 -16.10 -5.04
C TYR A 37 12.35 -14.83 -4.63
N ASP A 38 13.67 -14.86 -4.79
CA ASP A 38 14.52 -13.71 -4.51
C ASP A 38 14.11 -12.48 -5.33
N GLY A 39 14.10 -11.31 -4.68
CA GLY A 39 13.78 -10.01 -5.29
C GLY A 39 12.31 -9.76 -5.65
N VAL A 40 11.39 -10.69 -5.37
CA VAL A 40 9.94 -10.49 -5.54
C VAL A 40 9.40 -9.61 -4.41
N ARG A 41 8.54 -8.66 -4.78
CA ARG A 41 7.91 -7.71 -3.85
C ARG A 41 6.42 -8.00 -3.66
N ILE A 42 5.79 -7.26 -2.76
CA ILE A 42 4.33 -7.25 -2.59
C ILE A 42 3.80 -5.83 -2.78
N HIS A 43 2.63 -5.71 -3.42
CA HIS A 43 1.92 -4.43 -3.54
C HIS A 43 0.42 -4.62 -3.37
N THR A 44 -0.21 -3.88 -2.45
CA THR A 44 -1.66 -3.93 -2.19
C THR A 44 -2.19 -2.55 -1.78
N HIS A 45 -3.50 -2.35 -1.84
CA HIS A 45 -4.14 -1.17 -1.26
C HIS A 45 -4.32 -1.35 0.24
N ALA A 46 -4.22 -0.26 1.01
CA ALA A 46 -4.45 -0.28 2.45
C ALA A 46 -4.97 1.07 2.97
N SER A 47 -5.96 0.99 3.87
CA SER A 47 -6.50 2.10 4.65
C SER A 47 -6.88 3.32 3.78
N GLU A 48 -7.47 3.08 2.62
CA GLU A 48 -7.89 4.13 1.68
C GLU A 48 -9.15 4.83 2.19
N ASN A 49 -10.12 4.07 2.70
CA ASN A 49 -11.43 4.57 3.11
C ASN A 49 -11.78 4.10 4.54
N GLN A 50 -12.53 4.90 5.31
CA GLN A 50 -12.89 4.52 6.69
C GLN A 50 -13.73 3.23 6.76
N SER A 51 -14.64 3.04 5.79
CA SER A 51 -15.46 1.82 5.71
C SER A 51 -14.63 0.55 5.49
N GLU A 52 -13.51 0.64 4.77
CA GLU A 52 -12.57 -0.47 4.62
C GLU A 52 -12.01 -0.89 5.98
N ILE A 53 -11.58 0.09 6.80
CA ILE A 53 -11.02 -0.16 8.13
C ILE A 53 -12.08 -0.77 9.05
N GLU A 54 -13.31 -0.27 8.99
CA GLU A 54 -14.44 -0.83 9.74
C GLU A 54 -14.68 -2.29 9.37
N THR A 55 -14.77 -2.61 8.08
CA THR A 55 -14.96 -4.00 7.62
C THR A 55 -13.82 -4.92 8.05
N VAL A 56 -12.56 -4.50 7.87
CA VAL A 56 -11.41 -5.33 8.30
C VAL A 56 -11.45 -5.57 9.81
N LYS A 57 -11.82 -4.55 10.59
CA LYS A 57 -11.91 -4.66 12.05
C LYS A 57 -13.06 -5.57 12.49
N GLU A 58 -14.19 -5.53 11.81
CA GLU A 58 -15.31 -6.44 12.05
C GLU A 58 -14.94 -7.90 11.77
N ASP A 59 -14.23 -8.15 10.66
CA ASP A 59 -13.88 -9.50 10.22
C ASP A 59 -12.71 -10.13 11.01
N THR A 60 -11.75 -9.31 11.44
CA THR A 60 -10.46 -9.80 11.97
C THR A 60 -10.21 -9.40 13.42
N GLY A 61 -10.94 -8.41 13.95
CA GLY A 61 -10.67 -7.78 15.24
C GLY A 61 -9.49 -6.81 15.25
N MET A 62 -8.77 -6.65 14.13
CA MET A 62 -7.60 -5.79 13.99
C MET A 62 -7.89 -4.60 13.06
N ARG A 63 -7.16 -3.48 13.23
CA ARG A 63 -7.17 -2.43 12.20
C ARG A 63 -6.39 -2.90 10.97
N ASN A 64 -6.61 -2.23 9.84
CA ASN A 64 -6.18 -2.72 8.54
C ASN A 64 -4.66 -2.93 8.43
N ILE A 65 -3.83 -1.99 8.87
CA ILE A 65 -2.37 -2.17 8.82
C ILE A 65 -1.91 -3.26 9.78
N HIS A 66 -2.49 -3.36 10.98
CA HIS A 66 -2.20 -4.43 11.93
C HIS A 66 -2.57 -5.81 11.38
N TRP A 67 -3.70 -5.91 10.68
CA TRP A 67 -4.09 -7.14 10.00
C TRP A 67 -3.13 -7.50 8.86
N LEU A 68 -2.71 -6.51 8.06
CA LEU A 68 -1.73 -6.71 7.01
C LEU A 68 -0.38 -7.18 7.58
N ASP A 69 0.05 -6.62 8.72
CA ASP A 69 1.25 -7.07 9.44
C ASP A 69 1.13 -8.52 9.90
N GLU A 70 0.02 -8.88 10.55
CA GLU A 70 -0.27 -10.24 11.04
C GLU A 70 -0.24 -11.30 9.93
N VAL A 71 -0.68 -10.95 8.71
CA VAL A 71 -0.65 -11.85 7.54
C VAL A 71 0.63 -11.73 6.70
N GLY A 72 1.62 -10.95 7.16
CA GLY A 72 2.95 -10.82 6.57
C GLY A 72 3.04 -9.86 5.38
N LEU A 73 2.09 -8.95 5.23
CA LEU A 73 2.02 -7.95 4.16
C LEU A 73 2.52 -6.57 4.64
N THR A 74 3.60 -6.58 5.41
CA THR A 74 4.45 -5.47 5.82
C THR A 74 5.91 -5.89 5.65
N GLY A 75 6.83 -4.95 5.52
CA GLY A 75 8.25 -5.21 5.32
C GLY A 75 8.89 -4.32 4.27
N GLU A 76 10.23 -4.35 4.21
CA GLU A 76 11.04 -3.59 3.22
C GLU A 76 10.75 -3.98 1.75
N ASP A 77 10.13 -5.14 1.52
CA ASP A 77 9.72 -5.62 0.20
C ASP A 77 8.25 -5.33 -0.12
N VAL A 78 7.56 -4.59 0.74
CA VAL A 78 6.12 -4.29 0.62
C VAL A 78 5.85 -2.82 0.34
N VAL A 79 4.92 -2.59 -0.60
CA VAL A 79 4.39 -1.26 -0.93
C VAL A 79 2.88 -1.23 -0.70
N LEU A 80 2.42 -0.35 0.18
CA LEU A 80 1.01 -0.13 0.45
C LEU A 80 0.53 1.15 -0.23
N ALA A 81 -0.50 1.04 -1.08
CA ALA A 81 -1.11 2.18 -1.75
C ALA A 81 -2.13 2.88 -0.84
N HIS A 82 -2.21 4.20 -1.01
CA HIS A 82 -3.10 5.15 -0.32
C HIS A 82 -2.70 5.48 1.10
N CYS A 83 -2.89 4.55 2.05
CA CYS A 83 -2.68 4.75 3.48
C CYS A 83 -3.21 6.12 3.94
N VAL A 84 -4.51 6.36 3.76
CA VAL A 84 -5.13 7.65 4.11
C VAL A 84 -5.47 7.71 5.59
N TRP A 85 -6.02 6.62 6.12
CA TRP A 85 -6.62 6.56 7.45
C TRP A 85 -5.85 5.66 8.44
N THR A 86 -4.53 5.78 8.48
CA THR A 86 -3.71 5.09 9.49
C THR A 86 -3.76 5.81 10.84
N ASP A 87 -3.84 5.06 11.93
CA ASP A 87 -3.66 5.64 13.26
C ASP A 87 -2.18 5.67 13.71
N GLU A 88 -1.92 6.13 14.93
CA GLU A 88 -0.56 6.21 15.50
C GLU A 88 0.16 4.85 15.53
N SER A 89 -0.50 3.81 16.02
CA SER A 89 0.07 2.48 16.17
C SER A 89 0.33 1.81 14.82
N GLU A 90 -0.55 2.03 13.84
CA GLU A 90 -0.34 1.54 12.48
C GLU A 90 0.88 2.22 11.82
N ARG A 91 1.12 3.50 12.13
CA ARG A 91 2.27 4.24 11.63
C ARG A 91 3.59 3.80 12.26
N GLU A 92 3.58 3.39 13.52
CA GLU A 92 4.72 2.74 14.17
C GLU A 92 5.07 1.43 13.46
N VAL A 93 4.09 0.56 13.18
CA VAL A 93 4.32 -0.70 12.44
C VAL A 93 4.94 -0.44 11.07
N LEU A 94 4.42 0.53 10.30
CA LEU A 94 4.99 0.85 8.99
C LEU A 94 6.45 1.31 9.08
N ALA A 95 6.80 2.10 10.10
CA ALA A 95 8.16 2.57 10.32
C ALA A 95 9.10 1.44 10.78
N GLU A 96 8.67 0.62 11.73
CA GLU A 96 9.46 -0.49 12.28
C GLU A 96 9.73 -1.58 11.25
N THR A 97 8.75 -1.87 10.39
CA THR A 97 8.88 -2.89 9.34
C THR A 97 9.60 -2.40 8.09
N GLY A 98 9.83 -1.09 7.95
CA GLY A 98 10.39 -0.49 6.74
C GLY A 98 9.43 -0.51 5.55
N THR A 99 8.13 -0.67 5.79
CA THR A 99 7.09 -0.73 4.76
C THR A 99 7.02 0.57 3.98
N HIS A 100 6.86 0.48 2.65
CA HIS A 100 6.73 1.66 1.79
C HIS A 100 5.28 2.08 1.60
N VAL A 101 5.04 3.38 1.54
CA VAL A 101 3.71 3.95 1.23
C VAL A 101 3.72 4.58 -0.16
N THR A 102 2.67 4.38 -0.95
CA THR A 102 2.44 5.12 -2.20
C THR A 102 1.26 6.05 -2.04
N HIS A 103 1.54 7.36 -2.05
CA HIS A 103 0.55 8.41 -1.98
C HIS A 103 -0.06 8.70 -3.36
N CYS A 104 -1.39 8.61 -3.47
CA CYS A 104 -2.16 8.83 -4.71
C CYS A 104 -3.10 10.05 -4.56
N PRO A 105 -2.59 11.29 -4.50
CA PRO A 105 -3.36 12.46 -4.09
C PRO A 105 -4.58 12.73 -4.95
N SER A 106 -4.47 12.69 -6.28
CA SER A 106 -5.61 12.97 -7.16
C SER A 106 -6.72 11.94 -6.99
N SER A 107 -6.37 10.65 -6.83
CA SER A 107 -7.34 9.57 -6.59
C SER A 107 -8.04 9.77 -5.26
N ASN A 108 -7.28 9.98 -4.19
CA ASN A 108 -7.81 10.20 -2.84
C ASN A 108 -8.79 11.39 -2.80
N MET A 109 -8.49 12.48 -3.50
CA MET A 109 -9.37 13.64 -3.60
C MET A 109 -10.60 13.37 -4.48
N LYS A 110 -10.42 12.75 -5.65
CA LYS A 110 -11.53 12.47 -6.59
C LYS A 110 -12.55 11.51 -6.01
N LEU A 111 -12.10 10.54 -5.21
CA LEU A 111 -12.96 9.56 -4.53
C LEU A 111 -13.48 10.06 -3.18
N ALA A 112 -13.07 11.24 -2.74
CA ALA A 112 -13.33 11.77 -1.40
C ALA A 112 -12.88 10.82 -0.27
N SER A 113 -11.82 10.06 -0.51
CA SER A 113 -11.22 9.14 0.45
C SER A 113 -10.61 9.89 1.63
N GLY A 114 -9.90 10.99 1.38
CA GLY A 114 -9.29 11.84 2.41
C GLY A 114 -7.90 12.33 2.05
N ILE A 115 -7.15 12.80 3.04
CA ILE A 115 -5.78 13.31 2.89
C ILE A 115 -4.84 12.41 3.69
N ALA A 116 -3.88 11.77 3.02
CA ALA A 116 -2.91 10.91 3.69
C ALA A 116 -1.94 11.76 4.54
N PRO A 117 -1.56 11.31 5.75
CA PRO A 117 -0.68 12.05 6.65
C PRO A 117 0.81 11.95 6.23
N VAL A 118 1.12 12.38 5.00
CA VAL A 118 2.45 12.22 4.37
C VAL A 118 3.58 12.84 5.19
N TRP A 119 3.36 13.98 5.83
CA TRP A 119 4.37 14.63 6.66
C TRP A 119 4.79 13.77 7.85
N ASP A 120 3.81 13.16 8.52
CA ASP A 120 4.08 12.28 9.65
C ASP A 120 4.78 10.98 9.19
N TYR A 121 4.42 10.43 8.03
CA TYR A 121 5.17 9.32 7.44
C TYR A 121 6.65 9.67 7.23
N ARG A 122 6.92 10.84 6.65
CA ARG A 122 8.29 11.28 6.37
C ARG A 122 9.08 11.56 7.65
N ASP A 123 8.45 12.15 8.67
CA ASP A 123 9.08 12.42 9.96
C ASP A 123 9.46 11.13 10.71
N ARG A 124 8.72 10.04 10.48
CA ARG A 124 9.06 8.69 10.99
C ARG A 124 10.08 7.93 10.15
N GLY A 125 10.51 8.48 9.02
CA GLY A 125 11.41 7.80 8.09
C GLY A 125 10.73 6.75 7.20
N ILE A 126 9.40 6.71 7.14
CA ILE A 126 8.66 5.87 6.20
C ILE A 126 8.91 6.39 4.78
N ASN A 127 9.31 5.49 3.88
CA ASN A 127 9.51 5.84 2.48
C ASN A 127 8.16 6.08 1.79
N VAL A 128 7.97 7.28 1.23
CA VAL A 128 6.75 7.68 0.53
C VAL A 128 7.03 7.91 -0.95
N ALA A 129 6.41 7.10 -1.80
CA ALA A 129 6.36 7.30 -3.25
C ALA A 129 5.07 8.05 -3.66
N ILE A 130 5.05 8.54 -4.90
CA ILE A 130 3.86 9.16 -5.51
C ILE A 130 3.34 8.24 -6.62
N GLY A 131 2.03 8.01 -6.64
CA GLY A 131 1.36 7.17 -7.63
C GLY A 131 0.16 7.86 -8.25
N ASN A 132 -0.14 7.54 -9.51
CA ASN A 132 -1.32 8.04 -10.19
C ASN A 132 -2.61 7.29 -9.82
N ASP A 133 -2.50 6.05 -9.34
CA ASP A 133 -3.61 5.08 -9.35
C ASP A 133 -4.17 4.88 -10.79
N GLY A 134 -5.35 4.28 -10.92
CA GLY A 134 -5.98 3.97 -12.20
C GLY A 134 -6.64 5.17 -12.89
N PRO A 135 -6.77 5.15 -14.23
CA PRO A 135 -7.55 6.14 -14.98
C PRO A 135 -9.00 6.36 -14.52
N PRO A 136 -9.74 5.41 -13.91
CA PRO A 136 -11.09 5.68 -13.42
C PRO A 136 -11.18 6.69 -12.27
N CYS A 137 -10.11 6.82 -11.47
CA CYS A 137 -10.02 7.64 -10.27
C CYS A 137 -8.94 8.73 -10.36
N ASN A 138 -8.13 8.78 -11.42
CA ASN A 138 -7.19 9.87 -11.72
C ASN A 138 -7.54 10.65 -13.00
N ASN A 139 -7.76 9.88 -14.07
CA ASN A 139 -8.10 10.25 -15.45
C ASN A 139 -6.96 10.73 -16.38
N THR A 140 -5.71 10.94 -15.93
CA THR A 140 -4.66 11.50 -16.81
C THR A 140 -3.35 10.71 -16.87
N LEU A 141 -3.01 9.95 -15.82
CA LEU A 141 -1.70 9.30 -15.67
C LEU A 141 -0.51 10.27 -15.81
N ASP A 142 -0.70 11.54 -15.44
CA ASP A 142 0.35 12.55 -15.47
C ASP A 142 1.06 12.64 -14.10
N ALA A 143 2.32 12.23 -14.05
CA ALA A 143 3.14 12.29 -12.85
C ALA A 143 3.43 13.72 -12.37
N PHE A 144 3.48 14.72 -13.28
CA PHE A 144 3.70 16.11 -12.88
C PHE A 144 2.49 16.70 -12.19
N THR A 145 1.30 16.31 -12.62
CA THR A 145 0.06 16.65 -11.91
C THR A 145 0.05 16.02 -10.51
N GLU A 146 0.43 14.75 -10.35
CA GLU A 146 0.50 14.15 -9.00
C GLU A 146 1.55 14.81 -8.11
N MET A 147 2.74 15.14 -8.63
CA MET A 147 3.76 15.87 -7.87
C MET A 147 3.24 17.22 -7.39
N ARG A 148 2.50 17.94 -8.24
CA ARG A 148 1.86 19.20 -7.85
C ARG A 148 0.81 18.96 -6.77
N GLN A 149 -0.08 17.99 -6.94
CA GLN A 149 -1.15 17.71 -5.98
C GLN A 149 -0.59 17.23 -4.63
N ALA A 150 0.48 16.44 -4.61
CA ALA A 150 1.15 15.99 -3.39
C ALA A 150 1.80 17.14 -2.60
N SER A 151 2.05 18.30 -3.23
CA SER A 151 2.68 19.46 -2.58
C SER A 151 1.69 20.44 -1.92
N LEU A 152 0.38 20.25 -2.18
CA LEU A 152 -0.70 21.11 -1.69
C LEU A 152 -1.26 20.55 -0.37
#